data_AF-A0A835YL68-F1
#
_entry.id   AF-A0A835YL68-F1
#
_cell.length_a   1.000
_cell.length_b   1.000
_cell.length_c   1.000
_cell.angle_alpha   90.00
_cell.angle_beta   90.00
_cell.angle_gamma   90.00
#
_symmetry.space_group_name_H-M   'P 1'
#
loop_
_entity.id
_entity.type
_entity.pdbx_description
1 polymer ?
#
loop_
_entity_poly.entity_id
_entity_poly.type
_entity_poly.pdbx_seq_one_letter_code
_entity_poly.pdbx_strand_id
1 'polypeptide(L)'
;MGNEAADADSIVSSLCLAYHKDACRAADATDAAADRNPLYVPVISVPRGDLPLRQDAVLLLSRAGVGTDDMVFSDEVDLQGMHSSGRLCLTLTDHNALSSGLASLDSAVLEIVDHHSDLGQHSHVSGAARDIAFADGSPKVGSACTLIAERLLKSAPPDAVTPQIAMLLMGVIAVDTINLNPQAKRATPRDVAALEALEPLSADAAGNRVTRDELFEALRSAKFDARFWRSLSVADCLRYDYKHGDCDSCGGRSVGLSAVLMRLDEFLAKERAADALLRRIRDEHLDLLGVLMFVTEPEPLRQLLLVDAREDGALLSALKRCLAERAGGLELREMNVPAEVREALGGARVVAFAQGNVAASRKQVAPALLECLSKL
;
A
#
# COMPACT_ATOMS: atom_id res chain seq x y z
N MET A 1 3.56 4.82 -11.83
CA MET A 1 2.36 4.48 -11.03
C MET A 1 2.80 3.63 -9.85
N GLY A 2 2.22 3.86 -8.69
CA GLY A 2 2.45 3.06 -7.48
C GLY A 2 1.68 1.75 -7.48
N ASN A 3 1.77 0.97 -6.40
CA ASN A 3 0.99 -0.25 -6.23
C ASN A 3 -0.50 0.04 -5.91
N GLU A 4 -1.34 -0.99 -5.98
CA GLU A 4 -2.80 -0.91 -5.77
C GLU A 4 -3.25 -0.53 -4.35
N ALA A 5 -2.38 -0.65 -3.35
CA ALA A 5 -2.68 -0.16 -2.01
C ALA A 5 -2.61 1.37 -1.96
N ALA A 6 -1.89 2.01 -2.89
CA ALA A 6 -1.72 3.46 -2.98
C ALA A 6 -1.43 4.08 -1.61
N ASP A 7 -0.53 3.47 -0.82
CA ASP A 7 -0.03 4.07 0.39
C ASP A 7 0.85 5.29 0.07
N ALA A 8 1.35 5.97 1.11
CA ALA A 8 2.16 7.17 0.92
C ALA A 8 3.42 6.89 0.07
N ASP A 9 4.02 5.70 0.16
CA ASP A 9 5.19 5.34 -0.64
C ASP A 9 4.85 5.23 -2.12
N SER A 10 3.80 4.49 -2.45
CA SER A 10 3.29 4.40 -3.82
C SER A 10 2.89 5.75 -4.42
N ILE A 11 2.22 6.61 -3.65
CA ILE A 11 1.78 7.94 -4.11
C ILE A 11 3.00 8.85 -4.34
N VAL A 12 3.85 9.02 -3.33
CA VAL A 12 4.96 9.98 -3.38
C VAL A 12 6.06 9.52 -4.32
N SER A 13 6.39 8.22 -4.34
CA SER A 13 7.41 7.70 -5.26
C SER A 13 7.03 7.96 -6.72
N SER A 14 5.77 7.74 -7.10
CA SER A 14 5.29 7.99 -8.45
C SER A 14 5.22 9.48 -8.79
N LEU A 15 4.76 10.32 -7.86
CA LEU A 15 4.69 11.78 -8.00
C LEU A 15 6.08 12.40 -8.19
N CYS A 16 7.00 12.12 -7.27
CA CYS A 16 8.34 12.70 -7.28
C CYS A 16 9.17 12.19 -8.47
N LEU A 17 8.98 10.93 -8.88
CA LEU A 17 9.66 10.41 -10.08
C LEU A 17 9.13 11.06 -11.37
N ALA A 18 7.81 11.23 -11.49
CA ALA A 18 7.22 11.92 -12.64
C ALA A 18 7.72 13.37 -12.74
N TYR A 19 7.74 14.08 -11.60
CA TYR A 19 8.32 15.43 -11.51
C TYR A 19 9.79 15.46 -11.92
N HIS A 20 10.61 14.53 -11.40
CA HIS A 20 12.03 14.44 -11.74
C HIS A 20 12.26 14.23 -13.23
N LYS A 21 11.50 13.31 -13.85
CA LYS A 21 11.60 13.06 -15.29
C LYS A 21 11.20 14.26 -16.13
N ASP A 22 10.16 14.99 -15.72
CA ASP A 22 9.73 16.22 -16.38
C ASP A 22 10.81 17.31 -16.29
N ALA A 23 11.42 17.47 -15.11
CA ALA A 23 12.51 18.42 -14.88
C ALA A 23 13.76 18.09 -15.71
N CYS A 24 14.20 16.82 -15.76
CA CYS A 24 15.32 16.40 -16.60
C CYS A 24 15.04 16.66 -18.08
N ARG A 25 13.83 16.30 -18.54
CA ARG A 25 13.39 16.58 -19.92
C ARG A 25 13.43 18.07 -20.25
N ALA A 26 12.97 18.92 -19.33
CA ALA A 26 12.98 20.37 -19.52
C ALA A 26 14.41 20.95 -19.59
N ALA A 27 15.34 20.39 -18.82
CA ALA A 27 16.76 20.80 -18.86
C ALA A 27 17.48 20.35 -20.15
N ASP A 28 17.11 19.19 -20.69
CA ASP A 28 17.70 18.63 -21.92
C ASP A 28 17.01 19.12 -23.22
N ALA A 29 15.97 19.95 -23.11
CA ALA A 29 15.19 20.43 -24.24
C ALA A 29 16.04 21.30 -25.17
N THR A 30 16.51 20.71 -26.27
CA THR A 30 17.04 21.42 -27.44
C THR A 30 15.97 21.50 -28.52
N ASP A 31 15.94 22.58 -29.31
CA ASP A 31 14.93 22.85 -30.36
C ASP A 31 14.74 21.70 -31.39
N ALA A 32 15.67 20.74 -31.46
CA ALA A 32 15.65 19.62 -32.39
C ALA A 32 14.92 18.35 -31.88
N ALA A 33 14.52 18.28 -30.60
CA ALA A 33 13.91 17.08 -29.99
C ALA A 33 12.36 17.15 -29.86
N ALA A 34 11.73 18.15 -30.46
CA ALA A 34 10.31 18.48 -30.26
C ALA A 34 9.29 17.42 -30.73
N ASP A 35 9.70 16.44 -31.54
CA ASP A 35 8.76 15.52 -32.22
C ASP A 35 8.29 14.34 -31.34
N ARG A 36 8.85 14.16 -30.14
CA ARG A 36 8.40 13.16 -29.15
C ARG A 36 8.56 13.69 -27.73
N ASN A 37 7.78 14.70 -27.35
CA ASN A 37 7.77 15.25 -26.00
C ASN A 37 6.85 14.39 -25.09
N PRO A 38 7.36 13.44 -24.28
CA PRO A 38 6.50 12.63 -23.42
C PRO A 38 5.95 13.47 -22.28
N LEU A 39 4.67 13.24 -21.94
CA LEU A 39 4.06 13.74 -20.73
C LEU A 39 4.23 12.72 -19.61
N TYR A 40 4.82 13.14 -18.49
CA TYR A 40 4.97 12.29 -17.30
C TYR A 40 3.81 12.55 -16.35
N VAL A 41 2.88 11.59 -16.26
CA VAL A 41 1.69 11.70 -15.41
C VAL A 41 1.79 10.69 -14.27
N PRO A 42 1.87 11.12 -13.00
CA PRO A 42 1.72 10.21 -11.88
C PRO A 42 0.26 9.76 -11.79
N VAL A 43 0.03 8.46 -11.94
CA VAL A 43 -1.30 7.85 -11.76
C VAL A 43 -1.36 7.18 -10.40
N ILE A 44 -2.33 7.57 -9.60
CA ILE A 44 -2.62 6.97 -8.29
C ILE A 44 -3.51 5.76 -8.51
N SER A 45 -3.06 4.59 -8.06
CA SER A 45 -3.62 3.28 -8.45
C SER A 45 -4.93 2.91 -7.75
N VAL A 46 -5.67 3.89 -7.21
CA VAL A 46 -7.00 3.73 -6.62
C VAL A 46 -7.97 4.74 -7.20
N PRO A 47 -9.29 4.51 -7.10
CA PRO A 47 -10.27 5.50 -7.48
C PRO A 47 -10.10 6.81 -6.70
N ARG A 48 -10.44 7.96 -7.31
CA ARG A 48 -10.35 9.27 -6.63
C ARG A 48 -11.04 9.28 -5.26
N GLY A 49 -12.20 8.63 -5.18
CA GLY A 49 -13.01 8.52 -3.96
C GLY A 49 -12.29 7.85 -2.78
N ASP A 50 -11.15 7.19 -3.03
CA ASP A 50 -10.42 6.39 -2.03
C ASP A 50 -9.20 7.13 -1.48
N LEU A 51 -8.75 8.22 -2.11
CA LEU A 51 -7.66 9.03 -1.57
C LEU A 51 -7.93 9.54 -0.15
N PRO A 52 -9.15 10.03 0.20
CA PRO A 52 -9.45 10.50 1.56
C PRO A 52 -9.26 9.44 2.65
N LEU A 53 -9.22 8.15 2.28
CA LEU A 53 -8.95 7.04 3.21
C LEU A 53 -7.49 7.04 3.71
N ARG A 54 -6.56 7.64 2.97
CA ARG A 54 -5.12 7.69 3.26
C ARG A 54 -4.74 9.01 3.92
N GLN A 55 -5.19 9.20 5.17
CA GLN A 55 -5.03 10.48 5.90
C GLN A 55 -3.58 10.93 6.04
N ASP A 56 -2.63 10.01 6.19
CA ASP A 56 -1.20 10.30 6.21
C ASP A 56 -0.73 10.89 4.87
N ALA A 57 -1.06 10.23 3.75
CA ALA A 57 -0.73 10.75 2.42
C ALA A 57 -1.41 12.10 2.13
N VAL A 58 -2.69 12.25 2.47
CA VAL A 58 -3.44 13.51 2.27
C VAL A 58 -2.85 14.65 3.09
N LEU A 59 -2.52 14.41 4.37
CA LEU A 59 -1.87 15.40 5.22
C LEU A 59 -0.50 15.81 4.65
N LEU A 60 0.29 14.84 4.18
CA LEU A 60 1.61 15.09 3.59
C LEU A 60 1.52 15.94 2.33
N LEU A 61 0.61 15.60 1.41
CA LEU A 61 0.35 16.35 0.17
C LEU A 61 -0.12 17.78 0.48
N SER A 62 -1.05 17.93 1.43
CA SER A 62 -1.54 19.24 1.86
C SER A 62 -0.42 20.11 2.44
N ARG A 63 0.44 19.55 3.29
CA ARG A 63 1.61 20.28 3.81
C ARG A 63 2.58 20.68 2.70
N ALA A 64 2.69 19.89 1.64
CA ALA A 64 3.53 20.20 0.48
C ALA A 64 2.87 21.17 -0.50
N GLY A 65 1.60 21.55 -0.28
CA GLY A 65 0.86 22.43 -1.19
C GLY A 65 0.43 21.73 -2.48
N VAL A 66 0.41 20.40 -2.50
CA VAL A 66 -0.05 19.61 -3.65
C VAL A 66 -1.56 19.48 -3.58
N GLY A 67 -2.26 20.08 -4.54
CA GLY A 67 -3.69 19.97 -4.69
C GLY A 67 -4.07 18.55 -5.14
N THR A 68 -4.92 17.88 -4.37
CA THR A 68 -5.41 16.54 -4.73
C THR A 68 -6.30 16.55 -5.98
N ASP A 69 -6.84 17.72 -6.34
CA ASP A 69 -7.64 17.92 -7.56
C ASP A 69 -6.78 17.87 -8.83
N ASP A 70 -5.48 18.15 -8.72
CA ASP A 70 -4.53 18.13 -9.84
C ASP A 70 -3.92 16.73 -10.08
N MET A 71 -4.28 15.75 -9.26
CA MET A 71 -3.80 14.37 -9.36
C MET A 71 -4.69 13.54 -10.28
N VAL A 72 -4.10 12.54 -10.95
CA VAL A 72 -4.81 11.61 -11.83
C VAL A 72 -4.95 10.25 -11.14
N PHE A 73 -6.17 9.72 -11.15
CA PHE A 73 -6.52 8.45 -10.50
C PHE A 73 -6.78 7.35 -11.52
N SER A 74 -6.77 6.09 -11.05
CA SER A 74 -6.92 4.92 -11.92
C SER A 74 -8.28 4.86 -12.61
N ASP A 75 -9.32 5.47 -12.04
CA ASP A 75 -10.66 5.57 -12.61
C ASP A 75 -10.84 6.74 -13.60
N GLU A 76 -9.80 7.53 -13.84
CA GLU A 76 -9.84 8.74 -14.69
C GLU A 76 -8.99 8.62 -15.95
N VAL A 77 -8.24 7.52 -16.08
CA VAL A 77 -7.28 7.32 -17.16
C VAL A 77 -7.52 5.99 -17.87
N ASP A 78 -7.77 6.06 -19.18
CA ASP A 78 -7.92 4.87 -20.02
C ASP A 78 -6.56 4.32 -20.46
N LEU A 79 -5.89 3.60 -19.55
CA LEU A 79 -4.59 2.99 -19.83
C LEU A 79 -4.66 1.98 -20.98
N GLN A 80 -5.75 1.20 -21.07
CA GLN A 80 -5.94 0.18 -22.11
C GLN A 80 -6.10 0.81 -23.49
N GLY A 81 -6.89 1.88 -23.61
CA GLY A 81 -7.02 2.64 -24.86
C GLY A 81 -5.70 3.31 -25.27
N MET A 82 -4.96 3.89 -24.32
CA MET A 82 -3.64 4.47 -24.59
C MET A 82 -2.63 3.42 -25.07
N HIS A 83 -2.60 2.24 -24.45
CA HIS A 83 -1.77 1.12 -24.86
C HIS A 83 -2.14 0.61 -26.26
N SER A 84 -3.44 0.41 -26.52
CA SER A 84 -3.96 -0.02 -27.82
C SER A 84 -3.62 0.96 -28.95
N SER A 85 -3.52 2.26 -28.64
CA SER A 85 -3.09 3.30 -29.58
C SER A 85 -1.57 3.49 -29.71
N GLY A 86 -0.77 2.71 -28.98
CA GLY A 86 0.70 2.81 -28.98
C GLY A 86 1.25 4.06 -28.32
N ARG A 87 0.48 4.68 -27.40
CA ARG A 87 0.81 5.96 -26.74
C ARG A 87 1.14 5.82 -25.26
N LEU A 88 1.18 4.60 -24.73
CA LEU A 88 1.44 4.34 -23.32
C LEU A 88 2.86 3.82 -23.09
N CYS A 89 3.54 4.44 -22.14
CA CYS A 89 4.73 3.91 -21.47
C CYS A 89 4.46 3.92 -19.97
N LEU A 90 4.78 2.82 -19.28
CA LEU A 90 4.59 2.64 -17.85
C LEU A 90 5.95 2.56 -17.13
N THR A 91 6.04 3.33 -16.06
CA THR A 91 7.05 3.15 -15.01
C THR A 91 6.32 2.67 -13.75
N LEU A 92 6.74 1.52 -13.20
CA LEU A 92 6.22 1.00 -11.93
C LEU A 92 7.09 1.49 -10.78
N THR A 93 6.47 2.02 -9.73
CA THR A 93 7.15 2.39 -8.49
C THR A 93 6.54 1.62 -7.32
N ASP A 94 7.36 1.19 -6.36
CA ASP A 94 6.90 0.47 -5.16
C ASP A 94 6.16 -0.87 -5.44
N HIS A 95 6.38 -1.42 -6.64
CA HIS A 95 6.03 -2.79 -7.05
C HIS A 95 6.74 -3.15 -8.36
N ASN A 96 6.83 -4.45 -8.67
CA ASN A 96 7.51 -4.98 -9.85
C ASN A 96 6.66 -5.94 -10.71
N ALA A 97 5.34 -5.98 -10.46
CA ALA A 97 4.39 -6.82 -11.21
C ALA A 97 3.04 -6.11 -11.35
N LEU A 98 2.49 -6.08 -12.57
CA LEU A 98 1.14 -5.58 -12.80
C LEU A 98 0.09 -6.48 -12.12
N SER A 99 -0.97 -5.86 -11.62
CA SER A 99 -2.15 -6.61 -11.17
C SER A 99 -2.82 -7.33 -12.36
N SER A 100 -3.59 -8.37 -12.07
CA SER A 100 -4.24 -9.19 -13.09
C SER A 100 -5.09 -8.37 -14.09
N GLY A 101 -5.80 -7.35 -13.61
CA GLY A 101 -6.58 -6.43 -14.45
C GLY A 101 -5.76 -5.54 -15.40
N LEU A 102 -4.45 -5.41 -15.16
CA LEU A 102 -3.53 -4.62 -15.98
C LEU A 102 -2.55 -5.50 -16.77
N ALA A 103 -2.65 -6.83 -16.69
CA ALA A 103 -1.68 -7.75 -17.29
C ALA A 103 -1.46 -7.54 -18.80
N SER A 104 -2.47 -7.09 -19.55
CA SER A 104 -2.35 -6.77 -20.99
C SER A 104 -1.39 -5.61 -21.28
N LEU A 105 -1.04 -4.81 -20.28
CA LEU A 105 -0.14 -3.66 -20.40
C LEU A 105 1.34 -4.03 -20.22
N ASP A 106 1.68 -5.31 -20.08
CA ASP A 106 3.06 -5.80 -19.86
C ASP A 106 4.08 -5.16 -20.81
N SER A 107 3.75 -5.11 -22.11
CA SER A 107 4.65 -4.55 -23.12
C SER A 107 4.86 -3.03 -23.01
N ALA A 108 4.00 -2.33 -22.25
CA ALA A 108 4.13 -0.91 -21.98
C ALA A 108 5.06 -0.62 -20.80
N VAL A 109 5.38 -1.62 -19.96
CA VAL A 109 6.28 -1.44 -18.81
C VAL A 109 7.70 -1.28 -19.33
N LEU A 110 8.29 -0.10 -19.12
CA LEU A 110 9.64 0.24 -19.57
C LEU A 110 10.62 0.50 -18.43
N GLU A 111 10.12 0.69 -17.21
CA GLU A 111 10.96 0.93 -16.04
C GLU A 111 10.27 0.46 -14.75
N ILE A 112 11.08 -0.03 -13.81
CA ILE A 112 10.66 -0.50 -12.49
C ILE A 112 11.61 0.10 -11.45
N VAL A 113 11.03 0.68 -10.40
CA VAL A 113 11.75 1.20 -9.22
C VAL A 113 11.07 0.67 -7.96
N ASP A 114 11.66 -0.32 -7.31
CA ASP A 114 10.98 -1.05 -6.25
C ASP A 114 11.96 -1.53 -5.17
N HIS A 115 11.44 -1.89 -4.01
CA HIS A 115 12.19 -2.45 -2.88
C HIS A 115 11.61 -3.77 -2.35
N HIS A 116 10.56 -4.30 -3.01
CA HIS A 116 10.00 -5.61 -2.72
C HIS A 116 10.78 -6.75 -3.39
N SER A 117 10.45 -8.00 -3.01
CA SER A 117 10.99 -9.18 -3.68
C SER A 117 10.68 -9.13 -5.18
N ASP A 118 11.69 -9.37 -6.00
CA ASP A 118 11.53 -9.44 -7.45
C ASP A 118 10.71 -10.69 -7.82
N LEU A 119 9.57 -10.49 -8.51
CA LEU A 119 8.68 -11.54 -8.98
C LEU A 119 9.06 -12.06 -10.37
N GLY A 120 10.10 -11.51 -10.99
CA GLY A 120 10.61 -11.94 -12.29
C GLY A 120 9.71 -11.57 -13.48
N GLN A 121 8.69 -10.72 -13.28
CA GLN A 121 7.84 -10.22 -14.35
C GLN A 121 8.52 -9.10 -15.17
N HIS A 122 8.00 -8.84 -16.37
CA HIS A 122 8.50 -7.81 -17.28
C HIS A 122 9.98 -8.03 -17.66
N SER A 123 10.33 -9.24 -18.13
CA SER A 123 11.72 -9.65 -18.36
C SER A 123 12.47 -8.81 -19.40
N HIS A 124 11.76 -8.06 -20.24
CA HIS A 124 12.33 -7.08 -21.17
C HIS A 124 12.88 -5.83 -20.48
N VAL A 125 12.43 -5.52 -19.26
CA VAL A 125 12.93 -4.41 -18.45
C VAL A 125 14.17 -4.88 -17.71
N SER A 126 15.32 -4.28 -18.03
CA SER A 126 16.63 -4.73 -17.53
C SER A 126 17.61 -3.56 -17.36
N GLY A 127 18.76 -3.84 -16.75
CA GLY A 127 19.81 -2.84 -16.51
C GLY A 127 19.33 -1.71 -15.60
N ALA A 128 19.69 -0.46 -15.94
CA ALA A 128 19.33 0.71 -15.14
C ALA A 128 17.80 0.97 -15.06
N ALA A 129 17.03 0.42 -16.00
CA ALA A 129 15.58 0.55 -16.01
C ALA A 129 14.88 -0.44 -15.05
N ARG A 130 15.59 -1.44 -14.51
CA ARG A 130 15.06 -2.37 -13.49
C ARG A 130 15.84 -2.18 -12.18
N ASP A 131 15.42 -1.21 -11.38
CA ASP A 131 16.03 -0.88 -10.10
C ASP A 131 15.19 -1.45 -8.96
N ILE A 132 15.48 -2.71 -8.63
CA ILE A 132 14.81 -3.42 -7.53
C ILE A 132 15.81 -3.60 -6.40
N ALA A 133 15.66 -2.78 -5.36
CA ALA A 133 16.52 -2.78 -4.17
C ALA A 133 16.13 -3.89 -3.20
N PHE A 134 16.21 -5.14 -3.66
CA PHE A 134 15.96 -6.33 -2.86
C PHE A 134 16.99 -7.42 -3.21
N ALA A 135 17.66 -7.96 -2.21
CA ALA A 135 18.63 -9.05 -2.41
C ALA A 135 18.83 -9.84 -1.12
N ASP A 136 19.24 -11.10 -1.24
CA ASP A 136 19.48 -12.02 -0.12
C ASP A 136 18.23 -12.21 0.78
N GLY A 137 17.04 -12.14 0.20
CA GLY A 137 15.78 -12.30 0.93
C GLY A 137 15.37 -11.09 1.77
N SER A 138 16.01 -9.93 1.60
CA SER A 138 15.66 -8.70 2.32
C SER A 138 15.66 -7.44 1.44
N PRO A 139 14.81 -6.45 1.75
CA PRO A 139 14.89 -5.12 1.16
C PRO A 139 16.24 -4.47 1.47
N LYS A 140 16.82 -3.78 0.50
CA LYS A 140 18.06 -3.00 0.63
C LYS A 140 17.79 -1.51 0.89
N VAL A 141 16.52 -1.12 0.93
CA VAL A 141 16.00 0.17 1.38
C VAL A 141 14.65 -0.06 2.09
N GLY A 142 14.32 0.81 3.03
CA GLY A 142 13.06 0.74 3.78
C GLY A 142 11.86 1.27 3.00
N SER A 143 12.07 2.07 1.96
CA SER A 143 11.05 2.73 1.15
C SER A 143 11.49 2.88 -0.32
N ALA A 144 10.56 2.79 -1.26
CA ALA A 144 10.80 3.13 -2.65
C ALA A 144 11.18 4.61 -2.83
N CYS A 145 10.64 5.50 -2.00
CA CYS A 145 11.03 6.91 -1.96
C CYS A 145 12.53 7.13 -1.67
N THR A 146 13.22 6.19 -1.01
CA THR A 146 14.68 6.25 -0.85
C THR A 146 15.39 6.18 -2.21
N LEU A 147 14.95 5.28 -3.11
CA LEU A 147 15.51 5.16 -4.46
C LEU A 147 15.22 6.41 -5.30
N ILE A 148 14.03 6.98 -5.13
CA ILE A 148 13.65 8.22 -5.81
C ILE A 148 14.53 9.38 -5.32
N ALA A 149 14.72 9.51 -4.01
CA ALA A 149 15.60 10.52 -3.42
C ALA A 149 17.04 10.41 -3.94
N GLU A 150 17.61 9.19 -3.98
CA GLU A 150 18.95 8.97 -4.51
C GLU A 150 19.09 9.40 -5.98
N ARG A 151 18.08 9.13 -6.82
CA ARG A 151 18.07 9.56 -8.23
C ARG A 151 18.00 11.08 -8.36
N LEU A 152 17.10 11.72 -7.61
CA LEU A 152 16.96 13.17 -7.63
C LEU A 152 18.24 13.86 -7.16
N LEU A 153 18.81 13.44 -6.02
CA LEU A 153 20.03 14.03 -5.46
C LEU A 153 21.26 13.84 -6.34
N LYS A 154 21.30 12.77 -7.14
CA LYS A 154 22.44 12.46 -8.02
C LYS A 154 22.35 13.13 -9.39
N SER A 155 21.16 13.25 -9.95
CA SER A 155 20.99 13.50 -11.39
C SER A 155 19.95 14.55 -11.74
N ALA A 156 19.24 15.12 -10.77
CA ALA A 156 18.29 16.18 -11.08
C ALA A 156 19.02 17.48 -11.49
N PRO A 157 18.41 18.28 -12.38
CA PRO A 157 18.88 19.64 -12.66
C PRO A 157 18.97 20.47 -11.38
N PRO A 158 19.79 21.54 -11.37
CA PRO A 158 19.77 22.53 -10.29
C PRO A 158 18.33 22.98 -9.99
N ASP A 159 18.00 23.14 -8.71
CA ASP A 159 16.69 23.57 -8.20
C ASP A 159 15.51 22.60 -8.42
N ALA A 160 15.72 21.45 -9.07
CA ALA A 160 14.67 20.44 -9.22
C ALA A 160 14.30 19.75 -7.89
N VAL A 161 15.22 19.66 -6.93
CA VAL A 161 14.90 19.22 -5.57
C VAL A 161 14.34 20.41 -4.79
N THR A 162 13.05 20.68 -4.97
CA THR A 162 12.36 21.74 -4.22
C THR A 162 12.23 21.35 -2.74
N PRO A 163 12.05 22.33 -1.83
CA PRO A 163 11.80 22.03 -0.42
C PRO A 163 10.60 21.12 -0.18
N GLN A 164 9.56 21.23 -1.02
CA GLN A 164 8.36 20.41 -0.95
C GLN A 164 8.62 18.98 -1.40
N ILE A 165 9.37 18.77 -2.49
CA ILE A 165 9.79 17.42 -2.94
C ILE A 165 10.67 16.77 -1.86
N ALA A 166 11.60 17.53 -1.27
CA ALA A 166 12.43 17.03 -0.19
C ALA A 166 11.60 16.59 1.02
N MET A 167 10.61 17.41 1.42
CA MET A 167 9.71 17.10 2.53
C MET A 167 8.82 15.88 2.25
N LEU A 168 8.27 15.76 1.02
CA LEU A 168 7.47 14.61 0.61
C LEU A 168 8.27 13.31 0.75
N LEU A 169 9.48 13.27 0.17
CA LEU A 169 10.35 12.10 0.23
C LEU A 169 10.80 11.80 1.67
N MET A 170 11.20 12.81 2.44
CA MET A 170 11.61 12.66 3.83
C MET A 170 10.48 12.08 4.68
N GLY A 171 9.24 12.59 4.54
CA GLY A 171 8.09 12.15 5.31
C GLY A 171 7.76 10.67 5.10
N VAL A 172 7.77 10.21 3.86
CA VAL A 172 7.51 8.80 3.53
C VAL A 172 8.63 7.89 4.03
N ILE A 173 9.89 8.23 3.72
CA ILE A 173 11.03 7.41 4.17
C ILE A 173 11.01 7.29 5.70
N ALA A 174 10.70 8.37 6.42
CA ALA A 174 10.55 8.34 7.87
C ALA A 174 9.40 7.41 8.32
N VAL A 175 8.23 7.46 7.68
CA VAL A 175 7.09 6.58 8.03
C VAL A 175 7.42 5.11 7.82
N ASP A 176 7.96 4.73 6.67
CA ASP A 176 8.20 3.31 6.33
C ASP A 176 9.33 2.69 7.14
N THR A 177 10.33 3.50 7.48
CA THR A 177 11.45 3.10 8.34
C THR A 177 11.15 3.19 9.84
N ILE A 178 9.93 3.62 10.22
CA ILE A 178 9.51 3.86 11.62
C ILE A 178 10.50 4.82 12.30
N ASN A 179 10.78 5.94 11.62
CA ASN A 179 11.68 7.00 12.04
C ASN A 179 13.06 6.48 12.45
N LEU A 180 13.63 5.57 11.64
CA LEU A 180 14.91 4.91 11.90
C LEU A 180 14.97 4.13 13.22
N ASN A 181 13.84 3.68 13.75
CA ASN A 181 13.81 2.90 14.99
C ASN A 181 14.61 1.59 14.82
N PRO A 182 15.69 1.38 15.59
CA PRO A 182 16.55 0.20 15.44
C PRO A 182 15.83 -1.11 15.80
N GLN A 183 14.79 -1.06 16.64
CA GLN A 183 14.00 -2.24 17.00
C GLN A 183 13.08 -2.68 15.85
N ALA A 184 12.68 -1.77 14.97
CA ALA A 184 11.83 -2.08 13.82
C ALA A 184 12.57 -2.84 12.72
N LYS A 185 13.91 -2.72 12.65
CA LYS A 185 14.77 -3.36 11.64
C LYS A 185 14.30 -3.14 10.20
N ARG A 186 13.75 -1.96 9.91
CA ARG A 186 13.27 -1.56 8.57
C ARG A 186 14.22 -0.63 7.84
N ALA A 187 14.93 0.22 8.58
CA ALA A 187 15.88 1.17 8.01
C ALA A 187 17.17 0.48 7.57
N THR A 188 17.78 1.05 6.53
CA THR A 188 19.09 0.71 6.01
C THR A 188 20.00 1.95 6.00
N PRO A 189 21.33 1.80 5.83
CA PRO A 189 22.22 2.96 5.70
C PRO A 189 21.86 3.89 4.53
N ARG A 190 21.21 3.37 3.48
CA ARG A 190 20.74 4.18 2.35
C ARG A 190 19.59 5.11 2.74
N ASP A 191 18.65 4.62 3.55
CA ASP A 191 17.56 5.44 4.08
C ASP A 191 18.09 6.55 5.00
N VAL A 192 19.08 6.22 5.83
CA VAL A 192 19.75 7.20 6.70
C VAL A 192 20.40 8.30 5.86
N ALA A 193 21.20 7.93 4.86
CA ALA A 193 21.88 8.89 4.00
C ALA A 193 20.89 9.76 3.20
N ALA A 194 19.78 9.19 2.72
CA ALA A 194 18.73 9.93 2.04
C ALA A 194 18.08 10.95 2.99
N LEU A 195 17.70 10.56 4.20
CA LEU A 195 17.11 11.46 5.19
C LEU A 195 18.07 12.59 5.60
N GLU A 196 19.35 12.29 5.83
CA GLU A 196 20.38 13.28 6.14
C GLU A 196 20.54 14.34 5.03
N ALA A 197 20.37 13.94 3.76
CA ALA A 197 20.43 14.85 2.63
C ALA A 197 19.14 15.67 2.44
N LEU A 198 17.97 15.08 2.72
CA LEU A 198 16.66 15.71 2.47
C LEU A 198 16.22 16.66 3.59
N GLU A 199 16.52 16.35 4.85
CA GLU A 199 16.03 17.12 5.99
C GLU A 199 16.46 18.61 5.96
N PRO A 200 17.72 18.97 5.64
CA PRO A 200 18.14 20.37 5.55
C PRO A 200 17.42 21.16 4.43
N LEU A 201 16.91 20.46 3.41
CA LEU A 201 16.23 21.05 2.27
C LEU A 201 14.72 21.19 2.53
N SER A 202 14.17 20.42 3.47
CA SER A 202 12.72 20.25 3.64
C SER A 202 12.03 21.48 4.22
N ALA A 203 10.94 21.89 3.57
CA ALA A 203 10.02 22.91 4.07
C ALA A 203 8.60 22.66 3.56
N ASP A 204 7.61 23.14 4.33
CA ASP A 204 6.20 23.09 3.94
C ASP A 204 5.87 24.14 2.85
N ALA A 205 4.62 24.14 2.40
CA ALA A 205 4.13 25.09 1.40
C ALA A 205 4.21 26.57 1.83
N ALA A 206 4.25 26.83 3.15
CA ALA A 206 4.42 28.16 3.71
C ALA A 206 5.89 28.56 3.88
N GLY A 207 6.83 27.68 3.54
CA GLY A 207 8.27 27.91 3.66
C GLY A 207 8.81 27.68 5.06
N ASN A 208 8.04 27.08 5.96
CA ASN A 208 8.53 26.70 7.29
C ASN A 208 9.38 25.44 7.18
N ARG A 209 10.56 25.45 7.79
CA ARG A 209 11.39 24.24 7.91
C ARG A 209 10.63 23.19 8.70
N VAL A 210 10.67 21.96 8.21
CA VAL A 210 10.03 20.80 8.85
C VAL A 210 11.12 19.79 9.21
N THR A 211 11.12 19.32 10.45
CA THR A 211 12.04 18.26 10.87
C THR A 211 11.45 16.88 10.56
N ARG A 212 12.33 15.89 10.42
CA ARG A 212 11.92 14.49 10.21
C ARG A 212 11.00 14.00 11.33
N ASP A 213 11.37 14.27 12.59
CA ASP A 213 10.64 13.78 13.76
C ASP A 213 9.25 14.41 13.87
N GLU A 214 9.13 15.72 13.63
CA GLU A 214 7.83 16.40 13.62
C GLU A 214 6.92 15.83 12.52
N LEU A 215 7.46 15.64 11.32
CA LEU A 215 6.69 15.14 10.19
C LEU A 215 6.27 13.69 10.44
N PHE A 216 7.18 12.83 10.90
CA PHE A 216 6.87 11.44 11.23
C PHE A 216 5.71 11.33 12.23
N GLU A 217 5.77 12.07 13.34
CA GLU A 217 4.71 12.00 14.36
C GLU A 217 3.38 12.55 13.85
N ALA A 218 3.40 13.61 13.02
CA ALA A 218 2.18 14.13 12.41
C ALA A 218 1.52 13.12 11.46
N LEU A 219 2.30 12.50 10.57
CA LEU A 219 1.81 11.50 9.61
C LEU A 219 1.33 10.23 10.31
N ARG A 220 2.11 9.73 11.28
CA ARG A 220 1.73 8.57 12.10
C ARG A 220 0.44 8.85 12.88
N SER A 221 0.32 10.03 13.50
CA SER A 221 -0.90 10.41 14.23
C SER A 221 -2.11 10.47 13.32
N ALA A 222 -1.98 11.02 12.10
CA ALA A 222 -3.06 11.04 11.12
C ALA A 222 -3.48 9.63 10.68
N LYS A 223 -2.50 8.74 10.43
CA LYS A 223 -2.74 7.34 10.02
C LYS A 223 -3.56 6.55 11.06
N PHE A 224 -3.30 6.79 12.35
CA PHE A 224 -3.92 6.08 13.47
C PHE A 224 -4.99 6.92 14.20
N ASP A 225 -5.47 8.05 13.64
CA ASP A 225 -6.46 8.90 14.32
C ASP A 225 -7.77 8.13 14.55
N ALA A 226 -8.06 7.85 15.82
CA ALA A 226 -9.20 7.03 16.20
C ALA A 226 -10.56 7.71 15.92
N ARG A 227 -10.63 9.05 15.77
CA ARG A 227 -11.87 9.73 15.38
C ARG A 227 -12.13 9.54 13.88
N PHE A 228 -11.07 9.61 13.06
CA PHE A 228 -11.15 9.32 11.64
C PHE A 228 -11.63 7.88 11.39
N TRP A 229 -10.99 6.88 12.01
CA TRP A 229 -11.43 5.48 11.84
C TRP A 229 -12.87 5.24 12.35
N ARG A 230 -13.31 6.00 13.37
CA ARG A 230 -14.71 5.96 13.84
C ARG A 230 -15.68 6.62 12.87
N SER A 231 -15.28 7.66 12.13
CA SER A 231 -16.15 8.33 11.15
C SER A 231 -16.32 7.53 9.85
N LEU A 232 -15.36 6.68 9.49
CA LEU A 232 -15.46 5.82 8.31
C LEU A 232 -16.63 4.83 8.41
N SER A 233 -17.25 4.49 7.27
CA SER A 233 -18.15 3.33 7.20
C SER A 233 -17.37 2.03 7.21
N VAL A 234 -18.03 0.90 7.46
CA VAL A 234 -17.37 -0.42 7.34
C VAL A 234 -16.91 -0.68 5.91
N ALA A 235 -17.66 -0.23 4.91
CA ALA A 235 -17.26 -0.33 3.51
C ALA A 235 -15.97 0.45 3.22
N ASP A 236 -15.81 1.65 3.80
CA ASP A 236 -14.59 2.45 3.66
C ASP A 236 -13.39 1.79 4.34
N CYS A 237 -13.58 1.28 5.56
CA CYS A 237 -12.54 0.53 6.27
C CYS A 237 -12.06 -0.68 5.44
N LEU A 238 -12.98 -1.41 4.80
CA LEU A 238 -12.63 -2.58 3.99
C LEU A 238 -11.88 -2.22 2.70
N ARG A 239 -12.01 -0.99 2.18
CA ARG A 239 -11.35 -0.52 0.95
C ARG A 239 -9.99 0.15 1.18
N TYR A 240 -9.73 0.64 2.41
CA TYR A 240 -8.50 1.36 2.75
C TYR A 240 -7.22 0.66 2.26
N ASP A 241 -6.98 -0.59 2.69
CA ASP A 241 -5.84 -1.41 2.26
C ASP A 241 -6.33 -2.84 2.00
N TYR A 242 -7.04 -2.99 0.88
CA TYR A 242 -7.55 -4.26 0.39
C TYR A 242 -6.56 -4.92 -0.56
N LYS A 243 -6.42 -6.25 -0.42
CA LYS A 243 -5.77 -7.09 -1.42
C LYS A 243 -6.63 -8.29 -1.75
N HIS A 244 -6.75 -8.56 -3.04
CA HIS A 244 -7.28 -9.83 -3.52
C HIS A 244 -6.15 -10.86 -3.45
N GLY A 245 -6.41 -11.99 -2.80
CA GLY A 245 -5.49 -13.10 -2.69
C GLY A 245 -5.73 -14.04 -3.87
N ASP A 246 -4.87 -13.94 -4.88
CA ASP A 246 -4.85 -14.91 -5.97
C ASP A 246 -4.21 -16.21 -5.46
N CYS A 247 -4.97 -17.30 -5.48
CA CYS A 247 -4.48 -18.61 -5.12
C CYS A 247 -4.91 -19.66 -6.14
N ASP A 248 -4.12 -19.78 -7.19
CA ASP A 248 -4.31 -20.78 -8.25
C ASP A 248 -4.31 -22.21 -7.69
N SER A 249 -3.60 -22.44 -6.58
CA SER A 249 -3.52 -23.73 -5.89
C SER A 249 -4.62 -23.97 -4.85
N CYS A 250 -5.49 -22.99 -4.57
CA CYS A 250 -6.58 -23.11 -3.58
C CYS A 250 -7.86 -23.73 -4.13
N GLY A 251 -7.76 -24.50 -5.23
CA GLY A 251 -8.93 -25.07 -5.90
C GLY A 251 -9.82 -24.02 -6.57
N GLY A 252 -9.25 -22.88 -6.98
CA GLY A 252 -9.97 -21.76 -7.59
C GLY A 252 -10.75 -20.89 -6.59
N ARG A 253 -10.50 -21.02 -5.29
CA ARG A 253 -11.16 -20.22 -4.25
C ARG A 253 -10.63 -18.79 -4.23
N SER A 254 -11.54 -17.82 -4.09
CA SER A 254 -11.24 -16.39 -4.03
C SER A 254 -11.18 -15.89 -2.58
N VAL A 255 -10.13 -15.12 -2.25
CA VAL A 255 -9.88 -14.60 -0.90
C VAL A 255 -9.67 -13.10 -0.97
N GLY A 256 -10.34 -12.34 -0.11
CA GLY A 256 -10.08 -10.91 0.07
C GLY A 256 -9.49 -10.64 1.44
N LEU A 257 -8.47 -9.80 1.53
CA LEU A 257 -7.85 -9.40 2.79
C LEU A 257 -7.81 -7.88 2.91
N SER A 258 -8.55 -7.33 3.87
CA SER A 258 -8.52 -5.90 4.21
C SER A 258 -7.68 -5.68 5.47
N ALA A 259 -6.82 -4.66 5.48
CA ALA A 259 -6.21 -4.15 6.71
C ALA A 259 -7.00 -2.93 7.24
N VAL A 260 -7.27 -2.91 8.53
CA VAL A 260 -8.04 -1.86 9.21
C VAL A 260 -7.30 -1.41 10.46
N LEU A 261 -7.12 -0.09 10.66
CA LEU A 261 -6.35 0.44 11.79
C LEU A 261 -7.25 0.81 12.98
N MET A 262 -8.13 -0.12 13.34
CA MET A 262 -9.11 -0.01 14.42
C MET A 262 -9.29 -1.37 15.10
N ARG A 263 -9.71 -1.37 16.36
CA ARG A 263 -9.98 -2.59 17.12
C ARG A 263 -11.23 -3.32 16.62
N LEU A 264 -11.27 -4.65 16.79
CA LEU A 264 -12.37 -5.50 16.35
C LEU A 264 -13.72 -5.15 17.00
N ASP A 265 -13.72 -4.86 18.30
CA ASP A 265 -14.91 -4.47 19.05
C ASP A 265 -15.51 -3.17 18.48
N GLU A 266 -14.68 -2.16 18.25
CA GLU A 266 -15.09 -0.90 17.63
C GLU A 266 -15.58 -1.11 16.19
N PHE A 267 -14.88 -1.92 15.39
CA PHE A 267 -15.24 -2.19 14.00
C PHE A 267 -16.60 -2.90 13.88
N LEU A 268 -16.84 -3.92 14.70
CA LEU A 268 -18.10 -4.67 14.70
C LEU A 268 -19.27 -3.88 15.29
N ALA A 269 -18.99 -2.87 16.13
CA ALA A 269 -20.01 -1.97 16.67
C ALA A 269 -20.48 -0.91 15.66
N LYS A 270 -19.83 -0.78 14.50
CA LYS A 270 -20.22 0.19 13.46
C LYS A 270 -21.55 -0.21 12.83
N GLU A 271 -22.32 0.80 12.42
CA GLU A 271 -23.60 0.59 11.76
C GLU A 271 -23.42 -0.30 10.52
N ARG A 272 -24.31 -1.28 10.35
CA ARG A 272 -24.36 -2.16 9.17
C ARG A 272 -23.08 -2.97 8.92
N ALA A 273 -22.32 -3.31 9.98
CA ALA A 273 -21.09 -4.08 9.82
C ALA A 273 -21.28 -5.41 9.09
N ALA A 274 -22.29 -6.20 9.47
CA ALA A 274 -22.60 -7.47 8.82
C ALA A 274 -23.00 -7.26 7.34
N ASP A 275 -23.90 -6.32 7.04
CA ASP A 275 -24.28 -5.98 5.66
C ASP A 275 -23.07 -5.65 4.79
N ALA A 276 -22.14 -4.83 5.30
CA ALA A 276 -20.97 -4.39 4.55
C ALA A 276 -19.97 -5.53 4.30
N LEU A 277 -19.75 -6.41 5.29
CA LEU A 277 -18.94 -7.62 5.13
C LEU A 277 -19.53 -8.54 4.04
N LEU A 278 -20.84 -8.79 4.09
CA LEU A 278 -21.54 -9.63 3.10
C LEU A 278 -21.57 -9.00 1.71
N ARG A 279 -21.75 -7.67 1.62
CA ARG A 279 -21.65 -6.95 0.35
C ARG A 279 -20.27 -7.10 -0.25
N ARG A 280 -19.20 -6.88 0.53
CA ARG A 280 -17.82 -7.02 0.05
C ARG A 280 -17.56 -8.42 -0.50
N ILE A 281 -18.03 -9.45 0.20
CA ILE A 281 -17.95 -10.84 -0.26
C ILE A 281 -18.64 -11.02 -1.62
N ARG A 282 -19.85 -10.49 -1.80
CA ARG A 282 -20.58 -10.61 -3.07
C ARG A 282 -19.94 -9.81 -4.21
N ASP A 283 -19.59 -8.56 -3.94
CA ASP A 283 -19.11 -7.61 -4.95
C ASP A 283 -17.75 -8.04 -5.50
N GLU A 284 -16.91 -8.64 -4.66
CA GLU A 284 -15.58 -9.16 -5.03
C GLU A 284 -15.59 -10.68 -5.31
N HIS A 285 -16.77 -11.32 -5.31
CA HIS A 285 -16.94 -12.77 -5.54
C HIS A 285 -16.06 -13.69 -4.65
N LEU A 286 -15.97 -13.37 -3.36
CA LEU A 286 -15.07 -14.05 -2.41
C LEU A 286 -15.68 -15.32 -1.80
N ASP A 287 -14.85 -16.34 -1.60
CA ASP A 287 -15.17 -17.47 -0.71
C ASP A 287 -14.85 -17.13 0.75
N LEU A 288 -13.84 -16.31 0.97
CA LEU A 288 -13.35 -15.93 2.30
C LEU A 288 -12.95 -14.45 2.31
N LEU A 289 -13.52 -13.70 3.27
CA LEU A 289 -13.06 -12.35 3.59
C LEU A 289 -12.30 -12.37 4.92
N GLY A 290 -11.05 -11.94 4.90
CA GLY A 290 -10.26 -11.67 6.10
C GLY A 290 -10.14 -10.17 6.37
N VAL A 291 -10.31 -9.77 7.63
CA VAL A 291 -10.06 -8.40 8.08
C VAL A 291 -8.97 -8.45 9.14
N LEU A 292 -7.80 -7.91 8.80
CA LEU A 292 -6.65 -7.80 9.68
C LEU A 292 -6.69 -6.45 10.38
N MET A 293 -6.78 -6.47 11.70
CA MET A 293 -6.88 -5.28 12.51
C MET A 293 -5.58 -5.01 13.22
N PHE A 294 -5.16 -3.74 13.26
CA PHE A 294 -3.96 -3.31 13.95
C PHE A 294 -4.12 -1.95 14.60
N VAL A 295 -3.80 -1.85 15.88
CA VAL A 295 -3.67 -0.57 16.59
C VAL A 295 -2.34 -0.52 17.31
N THR A 296 -1.79 0.68 17.49
CA THR A 296 -0.50 0.89 18.18
C THR A 296 -0.65 1.26 19.65
N GLU A 297 -1.84 1.69 20.08
CA GLU A 297 -2.10 2.25 21.42
C GLU A 297 -3.34 1.62 22.07
N PRO A 298 -3.37 1.46 23.41
CA PRO A 298 -2.29 1.78 24.37
C PRO A 298 -1.07 0.85 24.27
N GLU A 299 -1.26 -0.32 23.65
CA GLU A 299 -0.19 -1.25 23.28
C GLU A 299 -0.46 -1.82 21.88
N PRO A 300 0.57 -2.23 21.13
CA PRO A 300 0.38 -2.87 19.84
C PRO A 300 -0.53 -4.10 19.95
N LEU A 301 -1.61 -4.11 19.17
CA LEU A 301 -2.58 -5.20 19.15
C LEU A 301 -2.87 -5.60 17.71
N ARG A 302 -2.90 -6.91 17.44
CA ARG A 302 -3.37 -7.47 16.18
C ARG A 302 -4.55 -8.41 16.38
N GLN A 303 -5.54 -8.31 15.51
CA GLN A 303 -6.71 -9.18 15.49
C GLN A 303 -7.01 -9.62 14.06
N LEU A 304 -7.61 -10.78 13.90
CA LEU A 304 -7.99 -11.34 12.61
C LEU A 304 -9.46 -11.76 12.66
N LEU A 305 -10.29 -11.17 11.82
CA LEU A 305 -11.66 -11.61 11.57
C LEU A 305 -11.67 -12.39 10.25
N LEU A 306 -12.26 -13.58 10.24
CA LEU A 306 -12.50 -14.35 9.02
C LEU A 306 -13.99 -14.58 8.85
N VAL A 307 -14.51 -14.27 7.66
CA VAL A 307 -15.91 -14.47 7.28
C VAL A 307 -15.95 -15.40 6.07
N ASP A 308 -16.59 -16.55 6.24
CA ASP A 308 -16.88 -17.52 5.19
C ASP A 308 -18.33 -17.33 4.72
N ALA A 309 -18.50 -17.15 3.42
CA ALA A 309 -19.81 -16.87 2.82
C ALA A 309 -20.79 -18.06 2.94
N ARG A 310 -20.29 -19.28 3.19
CA ARG A 310 -21.09 -20.51 3.22
C ARG A 310 -21.73 -20.79 4.56
N GLU A 311 -22.87 -21.45 4.50
CA GLU A 311 -23.64 -21.87 5.67
C GLU A 311 -23.09 -23.11 6.38
N ASP A 312 -22.37 -23.99 5.67
CA ASP A 312 -21.87 -25.24 6.25
C ASP A 312 -20.73 -25.04 7.25
N GLY A 313 -20.00 -23.91 7.18
CA GLY A 313 -18.84 -23.61 8.02
C GLY A 313 -17.67 -24.59 7.87
N ALA A 314 -17.69 -25.43 6.83
CA ALA A 314 -16.68 -26.46 6.61
C ALA A 314 -15.31 -25.84 6.33
N LEU A 315 -15.25 -24.80 5.50
CA LEU A 315 -13.99 -24.11 5.21
C LEU A 315 -13.43 -23.47 6.47
N LEU A 316 -14.22 -22.67 7.18
CA LEU A 316 -13.76 -21.98 8.38
C LEU A 316 -13.26 -22.97 9.44
N SER A 317 -13.95 -24.09 9.62
CA SER A 317 -13.54 -25.15 10.54
C SER A 317 -12.21 -25.80 10.15
N ALA A 318 -12.01 -26.04 8.85
CA ALA A 318 -10.77 -26.64 8.35
C ALA A 318 -9.60 -25.64 8.38
N LEU A 319 -9.85 -24.38 8.07
CA LEU A 319 -8.90 -23.27 8.24
C LEU A 319 -8.47 -23.12 9.69
N LYS A 320 -9.40 -23.14 10.64
CA LYS A 320 -9.11 -23.07 12.07
C LYS A 320 -8.12 -24.16 12.49
N ARG A 321 -8.36 -25.41 12.08
CA ARG A 321 -7.46 -26.54 12.36
C ARG A 321 -6.09 -26.33 11.73
N CYS A 322 -6.04 -25.99 10.44
CA CYS A 322 -4.78 -25.80 9.75
C CYS A 322 -3.95 -24.64 10.34
N LEU A 323 -4.58 -23.50 10.66
CA LEU A 323 -3.90 -22.36 11.27
C LEU A 323 -3.33 -22.72 12.65
N ALA A 324 -4.08 -23.50 13.45
CA ALA A 324 -3.59 -23.98 14.74
C ALA A 324 -2.39 -24.92 14.60
N GLU A 325 -2.38 -25.78 13.58
CA GLU A 325 -1.31 -26.76 13.34
C GLU A 325 -0.06 -26.17 12.68
N ARG A 326 -0.24 -25.20 11.76
CA ARG A 326 0.82 -24.76 10.83
C ARG A 326 1.21 -23.31 10.96
N ALA A 327 0.32 -22.46 11.47
CA ALA A 327 0.58 -21.03 11.64
C ALA A 327 0.86 -20.69 13.11
N GLY A 328 1.50 -21.61 13.85
CA GLY A 328 1.82 -21.42 15.27
C GLY A 328 2.62 -20.15 15.56
N GLY A 329 3.44 -19.69 14.60
CA GLY A 329 4.16 -18.42 14.69
C GLY A 329 3.28 -17.17 14.70
N LEU A 330 1.99 -17.26 14.39
CA LEU A 330 1.03 -16.15 14.53
C LEU A 330 0.45 -16.05 15.94
N GLU A 331 0.50 -17.13 16.74
CA GLU A 331 -0.04 -17.20 18.11
C GLU A 331 -1.53 -16.81 18.19
N LEU A 332 -2.34 -17.36 17.27
CA LEU A 332 -3.77 -17.05 17.19
C LEU A 332 -4.56 -17.66 18.35
N ARG A 333 -5.39 -16.84 19.01
CA ARG A 333 -6.31 -17.25 20.06
C ARG A 333 -7.73 -16.81 19.70
N GLU A 334 -8.66 -17.75 19.64
CA GLU A 334 -10.04 -17.46 19.27
C GLU A 334 -10.69 -16.43 20.21
N MET A 335 -11.44 -15.51 19.63
CA MET A 335 -12.18 -14.46 20.31
C MET A 335 -13.68 -14.65 20.13
N ASN A 336 -14.45 -14.16 21.09
CA ASN A 336 -15.89 -14.13 20.94
C ASN A 336 -16.31 -13.07 19.92
N VAL A 337 -17.14 -13.46 18.96
CA VAL A 337 -17.87 -12.55 18.08
C VAL A 337 -19.25 -12.33 18.70
N PRO A 338 -19.75 -11.08 18.82
CA PRO A 338 -21.07 -10.81 19.38
C PRO A 338 -22.18 -11.61 18.69
N ALA A 339 -23.18 -12.06 19.46
CA ALA A 339 -24.25 -12.90 18.94
C ALA A 339 -25.09 -12.17 17.89
N GLU A 340 -25.29 -10.86 18.09
CA GLU A 340 -26.03 -9.97 17.19
C GLU A 340 -25.34 -9.88 15.82
N VAL A 341 -23.99 -9.85 15.81
CA VAL A 341 -23.21 -9.86 14.57
C VAL A 341 -23.36 -11.21 13.86
N ARG A 342 -23.29 -12.33 14.60
CA ARG A 342 -23.48 -13.67 14.01
C ARG A 342 -24.88 -13.83 13.42
N GLU A 343 -25.90 -13.35 14.10
CA GLU A 343 -27.29 -13.37 13.61
C GLU A 343 -27.45 -12.49 12.37
N ALA A 344 -26.89 -11.27 12.38
CA ALA A 344 -26.95 -10.36 11.24
C ALA A 344 -26.18 -10.85 10.00
N LEU A 345 -25.15 -11.68 10.19
CA LEU A 345 -24.45 -12.38 9.11
C LEU A 345 -25.27 -13.52 8.49
N GLY A 346 -26.35 -13.93 9.14
CA GLY A 346 -27.30 -14.93 8.66
C GLY A 346 -26.65 -16.28 8.35
N GLY A 347 -26.67 -16.64 7.07
CA GLY A 347 -26.08 -17.88 6.58
C GLY A 347 -24.56 -17.92 6.71
N ALA A 348 -23.86 -16.78 6.65
CA ALA A 348 -22.40 -16.77 6.70
C ALA A 348 -21.84 -17.24 8.05
N ARG A 349 -20.58 -17.67 8.06
CA ARG A 349 -19.85 -18.12 9.26
C ARG A 349 -18.70 -17.19 9.55
N VAL A 350 -18.45 -16.95 10.82
CA VAL A 350 -17.45 -15.98 11.28
C VAL A 350 -16.66 -16.49 12.46
N VAL A 351 -15.35 -16.22 12.45
CA VAL A 351 -14.45 -16.44 13.59
C VAL A 351 -13.53 -15.24 13.72
N ALA A 352 -13.19 -14.91 14.96
CA ALA A 352 -12.22 -13.88 15.26
C ALA A 352 -11.06 -14.45 16.07
N PHE A 353 -9.88 -13.87 15.93
CA PHE A 353 -8.68 -14.22 16.68
C PHE A 353 -7.97 -12.98 17.21
N ALA A 354 -7.45 -13.09 18.43
CA ALA A 354 -6.35 -12.27 18.90
C ALA A 354 -5.05 -12.88 18.37
N GLN A 355 -4.17 -12.08 17.80
CA GLN A 355 -2.89 -12.53 17.26
C GLN A 355 -1.77 -12.13 18.22
N GLY A 356 -1.16 -13.12 18.89
CA GLY A 356 -0.10 -12.88 19.88
C GLY A 356 1.18 -12.33 19.27
N ASN A 357 1.55 -12.80 18.08
CA ASN A 357 2.70 -12.25 17.36
C ASN A 357 2.32 -10.92 16.68
N VAL A 358 2.46 -9.82 17.43
CA VAL A 358 2.15 -8.46 16.96
C VAL A 358 3.12 -7.95 15.88
N ALA A 359 4.25 -8.62 15.65
CA ALA A 359 5.18 -8.28 14.56
C ALA A 359 4.74 -8.86 13.21
N ALA A 360 3.93 -9.93 13.21
CA ALA A 360 3.42 -10.55 11.98
C ALA A 360 2.32 -9.69 11.33
N SER A 361 2.64 -9.06 10.20
CA SER A 361 1.72 -8.25 9.42
C SER A 361 0.93 -9.09 8.41
N ARG A 362 0.12 -8.44 7.55
CA ARG A 362 -0.48 -9.10 6.37
C ARG A 362 0.54 -9.87 5.53
N LYS A 363 1.80 -9.40 5.44
CA LYS A 363 2.87 -10.09 4.70
C LYS A 363 3.20 -11.49 5.27
N GLN A 364 2.84 -11.78 6.52
CA GLN A 364 2.98 -13.10 7.15
C GLN A 364 1.64 -13.83 7.26
N VAL A 365 0.56 -13.11 7.56
CA VAL A 365 -0.78 -13.71 7.72
C VAL A 365 -1.35 -14.19 6.38
N ALA A 366 -1.20 -13.41 5.31
CA ALA A 366 -1.74 -13.77 4.00
C ALA A 366 -1.13 -15.07 3.46
N PRO A 367 0.22 -15.25 3.41
CA PRO A 367 0.79 -16.54 3.00
C PRO A 367 0.35 -17.71 3.87
N ALA A 368 0.23 -17.54 5.19
CA ALA A 368 -0.23 -18.59 6.09
C ALA A 368 -1.69 -19.00 5.81
N LEU A 369 -2.57 -18.03 5.53
CA LEU A 369 -3.95 -18.29 5.14
C LEU A 369 -4.01 -19.03 3.80
N LEU A 370 -3.27 -18.55 2.79
CA LEU A 370 -3.26 -19.16 1.45
C LEU A 370 -2.65 -20.57 1.47
N GLU A 371 -1.58 -20.81 2.24
CA GLU A 371 -1.00 -22.15 2.41
C GLU A 371 -1.98 -23.12 3.07
N CYS A 372 -2.79 -22.64 4.02
CA CYS A 372 -3.82 -23.47 4.61
C CYS A 372 -4.94 -23.77 3.62
N LEU A 373 -5.38 -22.77 2.84
CA LEU A 373 -6.41 -22.94 1.83
C LEU A 373 -6.01 -23.88 0.70
N SER A 374 -4.75 -23.89 0.27
CA SER A 374 -4.26 -24.78 -0.79
C SER A 374 -4.23 -26.26 -0.42
N LYS A 375 -4.43 -26.57 0.85
CA LYS A 375 -4.43 -27.94 1.39
C LYS A 375 -5.82 -28.44 1.75
N LEU A 376 -6.85 -27.64 1.47
CA LEU A 376 -8.28 -27.93 1.64
C LEU A 376 -8.93 -28.08 0.27
#